data_AF-A0A9W8PMX2-F1
#
_entry.id   AF-A0A9W8PMX2-F1
#
_cell.length_a   1.000
_cell.length_b   1.000
_cell.length_c   1.000
_cell.angle_alpha   90.00
_cell.angle_beta   90.00
_cell.angle_gamma   90.00
#
_symmetry.space_group_name_H-M   'P 1'
#
loop_
_entity.id
_entity.type
_entity.pdbx_description
1 polymer ?
#
loop_
_entity_poly.entity_id
_entity_poly.type
_entity_poly.pdbx_seq_one_letter_code
_entity_poly.pdbx_strand_id
1 'polypeptide(L)'
;MTWNHHSVGEALPNGASRRSSSASERSTQTSLANGPASSQTSNHNSEDEQDESDEEGSDEEGSESGPESPRVPAYTVQELVAITLDFYQFLTTLHFKPEDLKVAPPEGWPSLTPELLSGLEKSDKVIEFMRHVPYFKQRDWPVGFHYKSQLCDIPEYTEKDIEEEISWGEDYDFDWEDAEPDQKHYIRLADGMESGAHLLWLNVKDGMIVDYELKGDSEDPVDIQVYFDRLKDQYQRLVLVPGPPGIITDDWEEIGEVKDDEVITEEQFLAQDEDISRYENVPFVRKLYRSFGWPDAFRREDCWAEVERLQGVMEEMEEDIWEGSPLCTRRM
;
A
#
# COMPACT_ATOMS: atom_id res chain seq x y z
N MET A 1 25.16 -29.35 9.22
CA MET A 1 25.32 -29.70 7.80
C MET A 1 24.93 -28.47 7.02
N THR A 2 25.91 -27.86 6.37
CA THR A 2 25.84 -26.60 5.63
C THR A 2 25.10 -26.80 4.30
N TRP A 3 24.18 -25.91 3.95
CA TRP A 3 23.66 -25.77 2.60
C TRP A 3 23.82 -24.32 2.14
N ASN A 4 24.46 -24.18 0.97
CA ASN A 4 24.87 -22.95 0.32
C ASN A 4 23.69 -22.30 -0.41
N HIS A 5 23.53 -20.98 -0.26
CA HIS A 5 22.82 -20.15 -1.24
C HIS A 5 23.69 -20.01 -2.49
N HIS A 6 23.13 -20.37 -3.65
CA HIS A 6 23.68 -19.98 -4.95
C HIS A 6 22.96 -18.73 -5.42
N SER A 7 23.75 -17.68 -5.62
CA SER A 7 23.42 -16.49 -6.39
C SER A 7 23.37 -16.85 -7.88
N VAL A 8 22.35 -16.36 -8.58
CA VAL A 8 22.35 -16.25 -10.04
C VAL A 8 21.76 -14.89 -10.39
N GLY A 9 22.65 -13.94 -10.67
CA GLY A 9 22.31 -12.76 -11.46
C GLY A 9 22.37 -13.13 -12.94
N GLU A 10 21.32 -12.82 -13.68
CA GLU A 10 21.39 -12.66 -15.13
C GLU A 10 20.60 -11.41 -15.53
N ALA A 11 21.35 -10.41 -16.00
CA ALA A 11 20.82 -9.26 -16.71
C ALA A 11 20.13 -9.71 -18.01
N LEU A 12 18.96 -9.13 -18.31
CA LEU A 12 18.29 -9.32 -19.60
C LEU A 12 18.29 -8.02 -20.42
N PRO A 13 18.48 -8.12 -21.75
CA PRO A 13 18.71 -6.96 -22.61
C PRO A 13 17.41 -6.34 -23.15
N ASN A 14 17.48 -5.02 -23.37
CA ASN A 14 16.54 -4.22 -24.14
C ASN A 14 16.35 -4.72 -25.58
N GLY A 15 15.09 -4.74 -26.07
CA GLY A 15 14.81 -4.72 -27.51
C GLY A 15 13.53 -5.39 -28.02
N ALA A 16 12.43 -4.61 -28.07
CA ALA A 16 11.39 -4.58 -29.11
C ALA A 16 10.56 -5.84 -29.47
N SER A 17 9.25 -5.79 -29.19
CA SER A 17 8.24 -5.52 -30.24
C SER A 17 6.82 -5.52 -29.70
N ARG A 18 6.12 -4.44 -30.03
CA ARG A 18 4.67 -4.24 -29.91
C ARG A 18 3.88 -5.44 -30.42
N ARG A 19 2.97 -5.97 -29.59
CA ARG A 19 1.69 -6.49 -30.05
C ARG A 19 0.58 -5.99 -29.13
N SER A 20 -0.17 -5.07 -29.71
CA SER A 20 -1.47 -4.60 -29.28
C SER A 20 -2.45 -5.78 -29.20
N SER A 21 -3.23 -5.86 -28.13
CA SER A 21 -4.52 -6.55 -28.11
C SER A 21 -5.42 -5.84 -27.11
N SER A 22 -6.17 -4.88 -27.66
CA SER A 22 -7.35 -4.29 -27.08
C SER A 22 -8.43 -5.36 -26.88
N ALA A 23 -9.14 -5.31 -25.76
CA ALA A 23 -10.58 -5.54 -25.71
C ALA A 23 -11.15 -4.92 -24.42
N SER A 24 -11.60 -3.69 -24.58
CA SER A 24 -12.65 -3.09 -23.76
C SER A 24 -13.97 -3.76 -24.12
N GLU A 25 -14.86 -3.98 -23.16
CA GLU A 25 -16.30 -3.91 -23.43
C GLU A 25 -17.09 -3.56 -22.15
N ARG A 26 -17.25 -2.25 -21.93
CA ARG A 26 -18.40 -1.67 -21.25
C ARG A 26 -19.66 -2.08 -22.01
N SER A 27 -20.68 -2.58 -21.31
CA SER A 27 -22.05 -2.62 -21.83
C SER A 27 -22.98 -1.87 -20.89
N THR A 28 -23.34 -0.66 -21.31
CA THR A 28 -24.53 0.06 -20.83
C THR A 28 -25.61 -0.12 -21.89
N GLN A 29 -26.76 -0.67 -21.51
CA GLN A 29 -27.98 -0.53 -22.30
C GLN A 29 -29.13 -0.08 -21.39
N THR A 30 -29.56 1.15 -21.64
CA THR A 30 -30.86 1.70 -21.23
C THR A 30 -31.54 2.24 -22.48
N SER A 31 -32.78 1.82 -22.71
CA SER A 31 -33.84 2.47 -23.53
C SER A 31 -35.00 1.47 -23.69
N LEU A 32 -36.29 1.79 -23.71
CA LEU A 32 -37.10 3.00 -23.72
C LEU A 32 -38.56 2.55 -23.56
N ALA A 33 -39.45 3.37 -22.97
CA ALA A 33 -40.87 3.41 -23.38
C ALA A 33 -41.59 4.70 -22.95
N ASN A 34 -41.90 5.51 -23.97
CA ASN A 34 -43.14 6.28 -24.22
C ASN A 34 -43.49 7.54 -23.40
N GLY A 35 -43.53 8.67 -24.11
CA GLY A 35 -44.31 9.89 -23.78
C GLY A 35 -45.82 9.77 -24.13
N PRO A 36 -46.59 10.86 -24.37
CA PRO A 36 -46.15 12.20 -24.79
C PRO A 36 -46.93 13.43 -24.24
N ALA A 37 -46.52 14.60 -24.77
CA ALA A 37 -47.29 15.81 -25.11
C ALA A 37 -47.36 16.99 -24.11
N SER A 38 -46.70 18.10 -24.46
CA SER A 38 -47.38 19.23 -25.14
C SER A 38 -46.44 20.41 -25.39
N SER A 39 -46.69 21.07 -26.51
CA SER A 39 -45.97 22.17 -27.14
C SER A 39 -46.00 23.48 -26.35
N GLN A 40 -44.97 24.30 -26.51
CA GLN A 40 -45.15 25.74 -26.76
C GLN A 40 -43.90 26.39 -27.38
N THR A 41 -44.18 27.32 -28.26
CA THR A 41 -43.37 28.00 -29.27
C THR A 41 -42.78 29.32 -28.76
N SER A 42 -41.66 29.79 -29.35
CA SER A 42 -41.32 31.21 -29.63
C SER A 42 -39.81 31.32 -29.90
N ASN A 43 -39.36 31.41 -31.16
CA ASN A 43 -39.17 32.63 -31.99
C ASN A 43 -37.85 33.38 -31.78
N HIS A 44 -37.10 33.47 -32.90
CA HIS A 44 -36.36 34.63 -33.45
C HIS A 44 -35.12 35.17 -32.69
N ASN A 45 -34.04 35.64 -33.32
CA ASN A 45 -33.66 35.82 -34.73
C ASN A 45 -32.15 36.19 -34.80
N SER A 46 -31.56 36.06 -35.99
CA SER A 46 -30.42 36.82 -36.57
C SER A 46 -29.06 36.76 -35.87
N GLU A 47 -28.03 36.13 -36.46
CA GLU A 47 -27.19 36.62 -37.59
C GLU A 47 -26.32 37.82 -37.18
N ASP A 48 -25.00 37.64 -37.14
CA ASP A 48 -24.06 38.55 -37.79
C ASP A 48 -22.67 37.90 -37.93
N GLU A 49 -22.01 38.33 -39.00
CA GLU A 49 -20.94 37.67 -39.73
C GLU A 49 -19.53 37.97 -39.22
N GLN A 50 -18.62 37.21 -39.80
CA GLN A 50 -17.16 37.20 -39.76
C GLN A 50 -16.50 38.59 -39.86
N ASP A 51 -15.33 38.73 -39.22
CA ASP A 51 -14.21 39.42 -39.86
C ASP A 51 -12.88 38.91 -39.27
N GLU A 52 -12.02 38.41 -40.16
CA GLU A 52 -10.61 38.09 -39.93
C GLU A 52 -9.76 39.33 -40.22
N SER A 53 -8.78 39.63 -39.36
CA SER A 53 -7.64 40.45 -39.75
C SER A 53 -6.41 40.07 -38.92
N ASP A 54 -5.39 39.58 -39.61
CA ASP A 54 -4.02 39.36 -39.16
C ASP A 54 -3.30 40.69 -38.86
N GLU A 55 -2.42 40.72 -37.85
CA GLU A 55 -0.97 41.01 -38.02
C GLU A 55 -0.25 41.19 -36.66
N GLU A 56 0.77 40.34 -36.50
CA GLU A 56 2.12 40.54 -35.92
C GLU A 56 2.39 41.38 -34.65
N GLY A 57 2.99 40.70 -33.67
CA GLY A 57 4.27 41.13 -33.10
C GLY A 57 4.26 41.75 -31.71
N SER A 58 4.65 40.98 -30.68
CA SER A 58 5.57 41.45 -29.62
C SER A 58 6.04 40.26 -28.79
N ASP A 59 7.31 39.91 -28.94
CA ASP A 59 8.05 39.25 -27.87
C ASP A 59 8.16 40.24 -26.69
N GLU A 60 7.96 39.76 -25.47
CA GLU A 60 8.84 39.93 -24.30
C GLU A 60 8.11 39.52 -23.00
N GLU A 61 8.64 38.44 -22.43
CA GLU A 61 8.87 38.13 -21.02
C GLU A 61 7.94 38.69 -19.93
N GLY A 62 7.43 37.76 -19.11
CA GLY A 62 6.80 38.06 -17.83
C GLY A 62 6.48 36.81 -17.04
N SER A 63 7.52 36.22 -16.43
CA SER A 63 7.46 35.12 -15.48
C SER A 63 6.43 35.31 -14.35
N GLU A 64 5.75 34.23 -13.99
CA GLU A 64 5.42 33.93 -12.58
C GLU A 64 5.73 32.44 -12.29
N SER A 65 6.95 32.02 -12.57
CA SER A 65 7.60 31.00 -11.75
C SER A 65 7.86 31.62 -10.39
N GLY A 66 6.88 31.49 -9.49
CA GLY A 66 7.04 31.86 -8.10
C GLY A 66 8.25 31.13 -7.51
N PRO A 67 9.04 31.77 -6.63
CA PRO A 67 10.10 31.07 -5.93
C PRO A 67 9.42 29.96 -5.13
N GLU A 68 9.82 28.71 -5.38
CA GLU A 68 9.52 27.58 -4.52
C GLU A 68 10.11 27.93 -3.15
N SER A 69 9.27 28.54 -2.31
CA SER A 69 9.66 28.93 -0.97
C SER A 69 10.13 27.64 -0.29
N PRO A 70 11.33 27.59 0.31
CA PRO A 70 11.83 26.37 0.92
C PRO A 70 10.78 25.92 1.92
N ARG A 71 10.04 24.84 1.57
CA ARG A 71 9.03 24.26 2.44
C ARG A 71 9.79 23.86 3.70
N VAL A 72 9.49 24.55 4.80
CA VAL A 72 10.07 24.24 6.11
C VAL A 72 9.80 22.76 6.36
N PRO A 73 10.80 21.96 6.81
CA PRO A 73 10.57 20.56 7.11
C PRO A 73 9.35 20.45 8.04
N ALA A 74 8.30 19.74 7.59
CA ALA A 74 7.06 19.64 8.35
C ALA A 74 7.29 18.91 9.69
N TYR A 75 8.28 18.00 9.71
CA TYR A 75 8.63 17.19 10.86
C TYR A 75 10.13 17.22 11.17
N THR A 76 10.45 17.21 12.45
CA THR A 76 11.76 16.79 12.98
C THR A 76 11.94 15.28 12.84
N VAL A 77 13.18 14.80 12.94
CA VAL A 77 13.44 13.34 12.94
C VAL A 77 12.73 12.65 14.10
N GLN A 78 12.72 13.28 15.27
CA GLN A 78 12.09 12.73 16.46
C GLN A 78 10.57 12.63 16.32
N GLU A 79 9.92 13.56 15.63
CA GLU A 79 8.49 13.48 15.31
C GLU A 79 8.20 12.33 14.33
N LEU A 80 9.01 12.17 13.28
CA LEU A 80 8.86 11.04 12.35
C LEU A 80 9.02 9.69 13.09
N VAL A 81 10.06 9.57 13.92
CA VAL A 81 10.29 8.37 14.75
C VAL A 81 9.11 8.10 15.68
N ALA A 82 8.53 9.15 16.29
CA ALA A 82 7.38 9.01 17.17
C ALA A 82 6.12 8.56 16.42
N ILE A 83 5.86 9.09 15.21
CA ILE A 83 4.75 8.70 14.35
C ILE A 83 4.89 7.22 13.93
N THR A 84 6.07 6.80 13.50
CA THR A 84 6.34 5.38 13.16
C THR A 84 6.17 4.48 14.38
N LEU A 85 6.66 4.88 15.56
CA LEU A 85 6.53 4.10 16.79
C LEU A 85 5.07 3.93 17.22
N ASP A 86 4.26 4.98 17.12
CA ASP A 86 2.84 4.94 17.45
C ASP A 86 2.09 3.93 16.56
N PHE A 87 2.36 3.96 15.25
CA PHE A 87 1.79 2.98 14.32
C PHE A 87 2.26 1.55 14.63
N TYR A 88 3.56 1.34 14.89
CA TYR A 88 4.07 0.00 15.22
C TYR A 88 3.50 -0.52 16.55
N GLN A 89 3.33 0.34 17.55
CA GLN A 89 2.64 -0.01 18.79
C GLN A 89 1.20 -0.44 18.54
N PHE A 90 0.47 0.26 17.66
CA PHE A 90 -0.85 -0.16 17.23
C PHE A 90 -0.83 -1.58 16.61
N LEU A 91 0.12 -1.88 15.70
CA LEU A 91 0.26 -3.22 15.13
C LEU A 91 0.47 -4.31 16.20
N THR A 92 1.13 -3.99 17.32
CA THR A 92 1.30 -4.95 18.43
C THR A 92 0.01 -5.29 19.16
N THR A 93 -1.01 -4.44 19.04
CA THR A 93 -2.35 -4.71 19.58
C THR A 93 -3.14 -5.67 18.67
N LEU A 94 -2.71 -5.83 17.42
CA LEU A 94 -3.36 -6.64 16.41
C LEU A 94 -2.72 -8.02 16.32
N HIS A 95 -1.65 -8.14 15.53
CA HIS A 95 -1.03 -9.41 15.16
C HIS A 95 0.49 -9.44 15.28
N PHE A 96 1.13 -8.31 15.54
CA PHE A 96 2.56 -8.26 15.86
C PHE A 96 2.79 -8.54 17.34
N LYS A 97 3.91 -9.19 17.68
CA LYS A 97 4.25 -9.47 19.08
C LYS A 97 4.89 -8.23 19.72
N PRO A 98 4.40 -7.76 20.87
CA PRO A 98 5.01 -6.64 21.58
C PRO A 98 6.48 -6.86 21.92
N GLU A 99 6.89 -8.10 22.22
CA GLU A 99 8.30 -8.41 22.51
C GLU A 99 9.23 -8.25 21.31
N ASP A 100 8.71 -8.27 20.08
CA ASP A 100 9.51 -8.17 18.86
C ASP A 100 9.74 -6.71 18.45
N LEU A 101 8.91 -5.77 18.93
CA LEU A 101 9.10 -4.32 18.73
C LEU A 101 10.31 -3.82 19.53
N LYS A 102 11.28 -3.23 18.82
CA LYS A 102 12.50 -2.65 19.39
C LYS A 102 12.51 -1.15 19.17
N VAL A 103 12.91 -0.42 20.22
CA VAL A 103 13.05 1.05 20.22
C VAL A 103 14.51 1.40 20.43
N ALA A 104 14.99 2.38 19.67
CA ALA A 104 16.40 2.77 19.68
C ALA A 104 16.81 3.34 21.05
N PRO A 105 18.06 3.10 21.49
CA PRO A 105 18.68 3.90 22.54
C PRO A 105 18.75 5.39 22.16
N PRO A 106 18.95 6.30 23.12
CA PRO A 106 19.10 7.74 22.83
C PRO A 106 20.22 8.08 21.84
N GLU A 107 21.27 7.26 21.79
CA GLU A 107 22.41 7.45 20.88
C GLU A 107 22.25 6.71 19.53
N GLY A 108 21.06 6.14 19.30
CA GLY A 108 20.73 5.35 18.14
C GLY A 108 21.22 3.90 18.18
N TRP A 109 20.96 3.18 17.09
CA TRP A 109 21.33 1.78 16.94
C TRP A 109 22.84 1.58 16.76
N PRO A 110 23.50 0.74 17.59
CA PRO A 110 24.95 0.54 17.52
C PRO A 110 25.41 -0.29 16.31
N SER A 111 24.49 -1.04 15.68
CA SER A 111 24.72 -1.81 14.45
C SER A 111 24.92 -0.92 13.22
N LEU A 112 24.28 0.25 13.19
CA LEU A 112 24.39 1.21 12.10
C LEU A 112 25.60 2.11 12.30
N THR A 113 26.79 1.58 12.01
CA THR A 113 28.04 2.33 12.19
C THR A 113 28.22 3.41 11.13
N PRO A 114 28.98 4.48 11.42
CA PRO A 114 29.29 5.51 10.42
C PRO A 114 29.92 4.94 9.14
N GLU A 115 30.75 3.90 9.25
CA GLU A 115 31.38 3.24 8.10
C GLU A 115 30.34 2.56 7.20
N LEU A 116 29.40 1.81 7.79
CA LEU A 116 28.31 1.17 7.03
C LEU A 116 27.42 2.23 6.36
N LEU A 117 27.04 3.26 7.12
CA LEU A 117 26.16 4.33 6.62
C LEU A 117 26.85 5.25 5.61
N SER A 118 28.18 5.32 5.60
CA SER A 118 28.91 6.15 4.62
C SER A 118 28.77 5.65 3.17
N GLY A 119 28.37 4.39 2.99
CA GLY A 119 28.03 3.84 1.67
C GLY A 119 26.66 4.31 1.16
N LEU A 120 25.74 4.71 2.05
CA LEU A 120 24.46 5.30 1.67
C LEU A 120 24.68 6.75 1.23
N GLU A 121 24.40 7.07 -0.02
CA GLU A 121 24.36 8.45 -0.53
C GLU A 121 23.08 9.20 -0.07
N LYS A 122 22.75 9.09 1.21
CA LYS A 122 21.55 9.68 1.84
C LYS A 122 21.90 10.93 2.64
N SER A 123 20.90 11.78 2.84
CA SER A 123 21.03 13.00 3.64
C SER A 123 21.23 12.72 5.13
N ASP A 124 21.89 13.63 5.85
CA ASP A 124 22.09 13.54 7.31
C ASP A 124 20.77 13.29 8.08
N LYS A 125 19.65 13.85 7.59
CA LYS A 125 18.33 13.66 8.20
C LYS A 125 17.83 12.21 8.07
N VAL A 126 18.05 11.57 6.92
CA VAL A 126 17.74 10.15 6.70
C VAL A 126 18.63 9.28 7.57
N ILE A 127 19.94 9.55 7.59
CA ILE A 127 20.90 8.82 8.43
C ILE A 127 20.51 8.89 9.91
N GLU A 128 20.12 10.08 10.39
CA GLU A 128 19.66 10.25 11.77
C GLU A 128 18.33 9.54 12.04
N PHE A 129 17.40 9.51 11.07
CA PHE A 129 16.17 8.74 11.17
C PHE A 129 16.43 7.23 11.25
N MET A 130 17.27 6.67 10.35
CA MET A 130 17.64 5.26 10.35
C MET A 130 18.23 4.82 11.70
N ARG A 131 19.04 5.67 12.32
CA ARG A 131 19.63 5.41 13.65
C ARG A 131 18.61 5.32 14.78
N HIS A 132 17.40 5.86 14.61
CA HIS A 132 16.41 5.97 15.68
C HIS A 132 15.05 5.32 15.37
N VAL A 133 14.80 4.94 14.12
CA VAL A 133 13.54 4.30 13.71
C VAL A 133 13.31 3.01 14.51
N PRO A 134 12.12 2.80 15.08
CA PRO A 134 11.78 1.52 15.69
C PRO A 134 11.66 0.45 14.61
N TYR A 135 11.81 -0.82 14.99
CA TYR A 135 11.63 -1.93 14.07
C TYR A 135 11.11 -3.17 14.80
N PHE A 136 10.56 -4.10 14.05
CA PHE A 136 10.26 -5.44 14.54
C PHE A 136 11.42 -6.33 14.20
N LYS A 137 12.00 -7.05 15.16
CA LYS A 137 13.03 -8.05 14.82
C LYS A 137 12.34 -9.29 14.23
N GLN A 138 12.01 -9.26 12.94
CA GLN A 138 11.37 -10.38 12.27
C GLN A 138 12.42 -11.40 11.83
N ARG A 139 12.16 -12.69 12.07
CA ARG A 139 13.03 -13.77 11.58
C ARG A 139 12.49 -14.43 10.32
N ASP A 140 11.20 -14.26 10.05
CA ASP A 140 10.44 -14.91 8.99
C ASP A 140 9.40 -13.92 8.43
N TRP A 141 8.84 -14.21 7.25
CA TRP A 141 7.82 -13.41 6.53
C TRP A 141 6.35 -13.57 7.01
N PRO A 142 5.96 -14.25 8.10
CA PRO A 142 4.56 -14.65 8.20
C PRO A 142 3.64 -13.48 8.64
N VAL A 143 4.15 -12.28 8.95
CA VAL A 143 3.32 -11.18 9.48
C VAL A 143 3.50 -9.91 8.65
N GLY A 144 2.56 -9.66 7.73
CA GLY A 144 2.47 -8.41 6.97
C GLY A 144 1.62 -7.36 7.70
N PHE A 145 1.94 -6.08 7.53
CA PHE A 145 1.10 -4.96 8.00
C PHE A 145 0.22 -4.37 6.87
N HIS A 146 0.49 -4.77 5.63
CA HIS A 146 -0.25 -4.41 4.42
C HIS A 146 -0.20 -5.59 3.44
N TYR A 147 -1.01 -5.55 2.39
CA TYR A 147 -1.06 -6.60 1.38
C TYR A 147 0.32 -6.92 0.81
N LYS A 148 0.76 -8.16 1.02
CA LYS A 148 2.05 -8.71 0.59
C LYS A 148 3.26 -7.82 0.91
N SER A 149 3.19 -7.06 2.00
CA SER A 149 4.20 -6.06 2.37
C SER A 149 4.85 -6.38 3.72
N GLN A 150 6.18 -6.34 3.77
CA GLN A 150 6.96 -6.55 4.99
C GLN A 150 7.67 -5.28 5.40
N LEU A 151 7.65 -4.96 6.69
CA LEU A 151 8.41 -3.84 7.24
C LEU A 151 9.92 -4.11 7.14
N CYS A 152 10.69 -3.11 6.75
CA CYS A 152 12.15 -3.23 6.67
C CYS A 152 12.79 -3.25 8.07
N ASP A 153 13.74 -4.16 8.27
CA ASP A 153 14.55 -4.24 9.49
C ASP A 153 15.76 -3.29 9.42
N ILE A 154 15.50 -1.99 9.23
CA ILE A 154 16.53 -0.95 9.01
C ILE A 154 17.71 -1.06 9.98
N PRO A 155 17.52 -1.26 11.30
CA PRO A 155 18.63 -1.36 12.24
C PRO A 155 19.51 -2.61 12.10
N GLU A 156 19.10 -3.62 11.35
CA GLU A 156 19.85 -4.85 11.10
C GLU A 156 20.48 -4.87 9.69
N TYR A 157 20.45 -3.75 8.96
CA TYR A 157 21.04 -3.63 7.64
C TYR A 157 22.51 -4.08 7.63
N THR A 158 22.83 -4.88 6.61
CA THR A 158 24.16 -5.33 6.24
C THR A 158 24.68 -4.55 5.03
N GLU A 159 25.94 -4.74 4.64
CA GLU A 159 26.48 -4.14 3.41
C GLU A 159 25.63 -4.48 2.17
N LYS A 160 25.08 -5.70 2.12
CA LYS A 160 24.18 -6.13 1.03
C LYS A 160 22.88 -5.34 1.02
N ASP A 161 22.30 -5.07 2.19
CA ASP A 161 21.07 -4.28 2.29
C ASP A 161 21.32 -2.82 1.90
N ILE A 162 22.52 -2.30 2.17
CA ILE A 162 22.95 -0.98 1.68
C ILE A 162 23.04 -0.95 0.15
N GLU A 163 23.68 -1.95 -0.46
CA GLU A 163 23.77 -2.07 -1.91
C GLU A 163 22.38 -2.19 -2.56
N GLU A 164 21.49 -2.98 -1.97
CA GLU A 164 20.10 -3.12 -2.42
C GLU A 164 19.34 -1.79 -2.30
N GLU A 165 19.44 -1.09 -1.17
CA GLU A 165 18.78 0.21 -0.97
C GLU A 165 19.23 1.27 -2.00
N ILE A 166 20.50 1.20 -2.44
CA ILE A 166 21.02 2.05 -3.53
C ILE A 166 20.41 1.63 -4.87
N SER A 167 20.44 0.32 -5.20
CA SER A 167 19.88 -0.21 -6.45
C SER A 167 18.41 0.14 -6.61
N TRP A 168 17.61 0.00 -5.54
CA TRP A 168 16.19 0.36 -5.57
C TRP A 168 15.97 1.85 -5.83
N GLY A 169 16.85 2.72 -5.32
CA GLY A 169 16.81 4.15 -5.60
C GLY A 169 17.13 4.51 -7.07
N GLU A 170 17.78 3.61 -7.80
CA GLU A 170 18.13 3.79 -9.22
C GLU A 170 17.12 3.12 -10.17
N ASP A 171 16.53 1.99 -9.78
CA ASP A 171 15.65 1.17 -10.65
C ASP A 171 14.18 1.60 -10.61
N TYR A 172 13.75 2.33 -9.58
CA TYR A 172 12.37 2.82 -9.44
C TYR A 172 12.23 4.26 -9.90
N ASP A 173 12.00 4.41 -11.21
CA ASP A 173 11.37 5.59 -11.81
C ASP A 173 9.92 5.64 -11.34
N PHE A 174 9.69 6.13 -10.13
CA PHE A 174 8.39 6.68 -9.78
C PHE A 174 8.02 7.74 -10.84
N ASP A 175 6.80 7.68 -11.37
CA ASP A 175 6.35 8.62 -12.42
C ASP A 175 6.03 9.97 -11.78
N TRP A 176 7.07 10.78 -11.55
CA TRP A 176 6.93 12.10 -10.97
C TRP A 176 6.51 13.10 -12.06
N GLU A 177 5.29 13.64 -11.95
CA GLU A 177 4.74 14.56 -12.95
C GLU A 177 5.59 15.84 -13.12
N ASP A 178 6.29 16.29 -12.08
CA ASP A 178 6.93 17.62 -12.04
C ASP A 178 8.47 17.60 -12.06
N ALA A 179 9.12 16.73 -11.28
CA ALA A 179 10.57 16.62 -11.20
C ALA A 179 11.01 15.31 -10.51
N GLU A 180 12.11 14.74 -11.00
CA GLU A 180 12.76 13.59 -10.36
C GLU A 180 13.18 13.96 -8.92
N PRO A 181 12.71 13.24 -7.90
CA PRO A 181 12.94 13.57 -6.51
C PRO A 181 14.38 13.30 -6.16
N ASP A 182 14.87 14.08 -5.20
CA ASP A 182 16.19 13.87 -4.66
C ASP A 182 16.19 12.64 -3.74
N GLN A 183 16.59 11.50 -4.30
CA GLN A 183 16.60 10.16 -3.68
C GLN A 183 17.35 10.10 -2.35
N LYS A 184 18.23 11.08 -2.06
CA LYS A 184 18.94 11.19 -0.78
C LYS A 184 18.01 11.42 0.41
N HIS A 185 16.76 11.80 0.18
CA HIS A 185 15.77 12.08 1.22
C HIS A 185 14.81 10.92 1.47
N TYR A 186 14.83 9.89 0.62
CA TYR A 186 13.92 8.76 0.69
C TYR A 186 14.57 7.59 1.41
N ILE A 187 13.77 6.86 2.20
CA ILE A 187 14.14 5.58 2.79
C ILE A 187 12.94 4.65 2.72
N ARG A 188 13.17 3.39 2.40
CA ARG A 188 12.13 2.38 2.35
C ARG A 188 11.74 1.93 3.77
N LEU A 189 10.44 1.93 4.05
CA LEU A 189 9.88 1.43 5.31
C LEU A 189 9.32 0.02 5.17
N ALA A 190 8.95 -0.38 3.95
CA ALA A 190 8.45 -1.72 3.67
C ALA A 190 8.75 -2.20 2.25
N ASP A 191 8.87 -3.51 2.11
CA ASP A 191 9.12 -4.25 0.87
C ASP A 191 7.87 -4.93 0.36
N GLY A 192 7.62 -4.78 -0.94
CA GLY A 192 6.64 -5.58 -1.67
C GLY A 192 7.31 -6.75 -2.41
N MET A 193 6.63 -7.90 -2.50
CA MET A 193 7.21 -9.11 -3.11
C MET A 193 6.66 -9.46 -4.49
N GLU A 194 5.37 -9.27 -4.70
CA GLU A 194 4.64 -9.76 -5.88
C GLU A 194 3.67 -8.69 -6.37
N SER A 195 3.01 -8.93 -7.51
CA SER A 195 2.01 -8.03 -8.04
C SER A 195 0.95 -7.70 -6.97
N GLY A 196 0.63 -6.41 -6.83
CA GLY A 196 -0.28 -5.87 -5.83
C GLY A 196 0.37 -5.54 -4.47
N ALA A 197 1.59 -6.01 -4.20
CA ALA A 197 2.24 -5.69 -2.93
C ALA A 197 2.57 -4.20 -2.80
N HIS A 198 2.59 -3.67 -1.58
CA HIS A 198 2.87 -2.26 -1.31
C HIS A 198 4.32 -2.04 -0.90
N LEU A 199 5.02 -1.21 -1.66
CA LEU A 199 6.37 -0.75 -1.40
C LEU A 199 6.28 0.67 -0.82
N LEU A 200 6.60 0.82 0.46
CA LEU A 200 6.43 2.10 1.15
C LEU A 200 7.76 2.83 1.24
N TRP A 201 7.79 4.05 0.71
CA TRP A 201 8.93 4.96 0.82
C TRP A 201 8.55 6.18 1.65
N LEU A 202 9.41 6.55 2.58
CA LEU A 202 9.30 7.79 3.35
C LEU A 202 10.29 8.82 2.81
N ASN A 203 9.79 9.94 2.33
CA ASN A 203 10.59 11.16 2.19
C ASN A 203 10.78 11.79 3.57
N VAL A 204 11.95 11.60 4.17
CA VAL A 204 12.27 12.09 5.51
C VAL A 204 12.39 13.63 5.54
N LYS A 205 12.57 14.29 4.40
CA LYS A 205 12.70 15.76 4.33
C LYS A 205 11.42 16.45 4.78
N ASP A 206 10.27 16.01 4.26
CA ASP A 206 8.95 16.62 4.44
C ASP A 206 7.94 15.69 5.11
N GLY A 207 8.23 14.40 5.28
CA GLY A 207 7.36 13.44 5.94
C GLY A 207 6.29 12.85 5.04
N MET A 208 6.50 12.87 3.73
CA MET A 208 5.55 12.27 2.77
C MET A 208 5.85 10.77 2.59
N ILE A 209 4.82 9.95 2.70
CA ILE A 209 4.81 8.55 2.31
C ILE A 209 4.43 8.46 0.84
N VAL A 210 5.16 7.62 0.13
CA VAL A 210 4.83 7.19 -1.21
C VAL A 210 4.55 5.70 -1.13
N ASP A 211 3.29 5.36 -1.39
CA ASP A 211 2.81 3.99 -1.39
C ASP A 211 2.71 3.52 -2.84
N TYR A 212 3.61 2.62 -3.21
CA TYR A 212 3.67 2.08 -4.56
C TYR A 212 3.14 0.66 -4.59
N GLU A 213 2.06 0.45 -5.34
CA GLU A 213 1.54 -0.89 -5.61
C GLU A 213 2.38 -1.55 -6.73
N LEU A 214 3.02 -2.68 -6.44
CA LEU A 214 3.82 -3.42 -7.42
C LEU A 214 2.98 -3.85 -8.63
N LYS A 215 3.32 -3.31 -9.81
CA LYS A 215 2.57 -3.49 -11.08
C LYS A 215 1.15 -2.91 -11.05
N GLY A 216 0.86 -2.04 -10.10
CA GLY A 216 -0.34 -1.21 -10.04
C GLY A 216 0.00 0.25 -10.36
N ASP A 217 -0.90 1.14 -9.93
CA ASP A 217 -0.71 2.58 -10.02
C ASP A 217 -0.05 3.10 -8.73
N SER A 218 0.80 4.13 -8.84
CA SER A 218 1.31 4.85 -7.67
C SER A 218 0.28 5.86 -7.19
N GLU A 219 -0.01 5.90 -5.88
CA GLU A 219 -0.80 6.99 -5.30
C GLU A 219 0.03 8.28 -5.20
N ASP A 220 -0.66 9.42 -5.19
CA ASP A 220 -0.05 10.70 -4.83
C ASP A 220 0.59 10.58 -3.43
N PRO A 221 1.78 11.17 -3.20
CA PRO A 221 2.39 11.17 -1.89
C PRO A 221 1.47 11.76 -0.82
N VAL A 222 1.36 11.08 0.32
CA VAL A 222 0.50 11.47 1.45
C VAL A 222 1.35 11.75 2.69
N ASP A 223 0.93 12.69 3.53
CA ASP A 223 1.56 12.91 4.83
C ASP A 223 1.60 11.62 5.67
N ILE A 224 2.75 11.31 6.29
CA ILE A 224 2.97 10.07 7.06
C ILE A 224 1.94 9.84 8.15
N GLN A 225 1.51 10.88 8.85
CA GLN A 225 0.52 10.74 9.91
C GLN A 225 -0.86 10.41 9.32
N VAL A 226 -1.24 11.11 8.24
CA VAL A 226 -2.47 10.83 7.51
C VAL A 226 -2.48 9.40 6.96
N TYR A 227 -1.36 8.94 6.41
CA TYR A 227 -1.22 7.59 5.86
C TYR A 227 -1.39 6.52 6.95
N PHE A 228 -0.67 6.61 8.06
CA PHE A 228 -0.79 5.62 9.14
C PHE A 228 -2.14 5.69 9.87
N ASP A 229 -2.75 6.87 9.99
CA ASP A 229 -4.11 6.98 10.55
C ASP A 229 -5.16 6.36 9.60
N ARG A 230 -4.97 6.45 8.27
CA ARG A 230 -5.77 5.72 7.28
C ARG A 230 -5.65 4.20 7.47
N LEU A 231 -4.43 3.67 7.60
CA LEU A 231 -4.23 2.22 7.84
C LEU A 231 -4.89 1.76 9.16
N LYS A 232 -4.78 2.56 10.23
CA LYS A 232 -5.47 2.25 11.50
C LYS A 232 -6.99 2.19 11.33
N ASP A 233 -7.59 3.14 10.60
CA ASP A 233 -9.03 3.14 10.29
C ASP A 233 -9.43 1.90 9.47
N GLN A 234 -8.65 1.57 8.43
CA GLN A 234 -8.87 0.40 7.60
C GLN A 234 -8.85 -0.90 8.43
N TYR A 235 -7.90 -1.05 9.36
CA TYR A 235 -7.90 -2.16 10.30
C TYR A 235 -9.15 -2.16 11.19
N GLN A 236 -9.49 -1.03 11.82
CA GLN A 236 -10.68 -0.92 12.68
C GLN A 236 -11.96 -1.32 11.95
N ARG A 237 -12.06 -0.99 10.66
CA ARG A 237 -13.21 -1.31 9.81
C ARG A 237 -13.14 -2.69 9.16
N LEU A 238 -12.04 -3.44 9.34
CA LEU A 238 -11.78 -4.71 8.68
C LEU A 238 -11.85 -4.57 7.15
N VAL A 239 -11.29 -3.47 6.64
CA VAL A 239 -10.81 -3.36 5.26
C VAL A 239 -9.51 -4.17 5.18
N LEU A 240 -8.56 -3.87 6.06
CA LEU A 240 -7.41 -4.73 6.33
C LEU A 240 -7.77 -5.71 7.45
N VAL A 241 -7.69 -7.01 7.17
CA VAL A 241 -7.97 -8.07 8.15
C VAL A 241 -6.68 -8.44 8.88
N PRO A 242 -6.56 -8.19 10.20
CA PRO A 242 -5.44 -8.68 10.99
C PRO A 242 -5.61 -10.17 11.22
N GLY A 243 -4.54 -10.95 11.22
CA GLY A 243 -4.66 -12.41 11.31
C GLY A 243 -3.47 -13.08 11.98
N PRO A 244 -3.57 -14.39 12.26
CA PRO A 244 -2.40 -15.18 12.58
C PRO A 244 -1.33 -15.04 11.49
N PRO A 245 -0.07 -15.33 11.82
CA PRO A 245 1.00 -15.31 10.83
C PRO A 245 0.64 -16.20 9.63
N GLY A 246 0.69 -15.65 8.42
CA GLY A 246 0.39 -16.32 7.16
C GLY A 246 -0.85 -15.77 6.44
N ILE A 247 -1.69 -14.98 7.10
CA ILE A 247 -2.85 -14.35 6.45
C ILE A 247 -2.41 -13.25 5.50
N ILE A 248 -2.98 -13.30 4.30
CA ILE A 248 -2.85 -12.26 3.29
C ILE A 248 -3.88 -11.15 3.60
N THR A 249 -3.42 -10.05 4.19
CA THR A 249 -4.23 -8.85 4.40
C THR A 249 -4.39 -8.11 3.07
N ASP A 250 -5.40 -8.43 2.27
CA ASP A 250 -5.72 -7.70 1.03
C ASP A 250 -6.62 -6.48 1.31
N ASP A 251 -6.65 -5.52 0.38
CA ASP A 251 -7.53 -4.35 0.45
C ASP A 251 -8.92 -4.69 -0.11
N TRP A 252 -9.93 -4.59 0.74
CA TRP A 252 -11.33 -4.92 0.43
C TRP A 252 -12.27 -3.70 0.45
N GLU A 253 -11.74 -2.50 0.20
CA GLU A 253 -12.47 -1.21 0.30
C GLU A 253 -13.78 -1.14 -0.47
N GLU A 254 -13.90 -1.83 -1.61
CA GLU A 254 -15.08 -1.74 -2.48
C GLU A 254 -16.33 -2.47 -1.92
N ILE A 255 -16.20 -3.23 -0.83
CA ILE A 255 -17.30 -4.02 -0.28
C ILE A 255 -17.94 -3.26 0.88
N GLY A 256 -19.13 -2.71 0.62
CA GLY A 256 -19.96 -2.07 1.65
C GLY A 256 -20.40 -3.02 2.76
N GLU A 257 -20.91 -2.45 3.85
CA GLU A 257 -21.55 -3.24 4.91
C GLU A 257 -22.81 -3.93 4.36
N VAL A 258 -22.87 -5.24 4.56
CA VAL A 258 -24.01 -6.09 4.19
C VAL A 258 -24.80 -6.39 5.46
N LYS A 259 -26.13 -6.55 5.37
CA LYS A 259 -26.93 -6.85 6.57
C LYS A 259 -26.58 -8.24 7.11
N ASP A 260 -26.64 -8.42 8.42
CA ASP A 260 -26.28 -9.68 9.09
C ASP A 260 -26.99 -10.94 8.56
N ASP A 261 -28.23 -10.77 8.06
CA ASP A 261 -29.06 -11.83 7.46
C ASP A 261 -28.75 -12.13 5.99
N GLU A 262 -28.01 -11.24 5.34
CA GLU A 262 -27.49 -11.39 3.97
C GLU A 262 -26.07 -11.97 3.95
N VAL A 263 -25.37 -12.02 5.10
CA VAL A 263 -24.06 -12.67 5.23
C VAL A 263 -24.19 -14.19 5.20
N ILE A 264 -23.39 -14.84 4.34
CA ILE A 264 -23.31 -16.30 4.22
C ILE A 264 -23.07 -16.98 5.57
N THR A 265 -23.60 -18.19 5.74
CA THR A 265 -23.35 -19.03 6.92
C THR A 265 -21.96 -19.67 6.84
N GLU A 266 -21.47 -20.23 7.95
CA GLU A 266 -20.25 -21.05 7.91
C GLU A 266 -20.42 -22.26 6.98
N GLU A 267 -21.59 -22.92 6.97
CA GLU A 267 -21.86 -24.04 6.07
C GLU A 267 -21.76 -23.64 4.60
N GLN A 268 -22.26 -22.44 4.25
CA GLN A 268 -22.14 -21.87 2.91
C GLN A 268 -20.71 -21.45 2.61
N PHE A 269 -20.05 -20.79 3.58
CA PHE A 269 -18.64 -20.43 3.48
C PHE A 269 -17.79 -21.66 3.24
N LEU A 270 -17.98 -22.79 3.93
CA LEU A 270 -17.18 -24.00 3.72
C LEU A 270 -17.58 -24.81 2.48
N ALA A 271 -18.75 -24.53 1.90
CA ALA A 271 -19.26 -25.20 0.71
C ALA A 271 -19.03 -24.39 -0.57
N GLN A 272 -17.98 -23.55 -0.63
CA GLN A 272 -17.69 -22.76 -1.84
C GLN A 272 -17.45 -23.67 -3.02
N ASP A 273 -18.12 -23.31 -4.10
CA ASP A 273 -17.85 -23.76 -5.45
C ASP A 273 -17.42 -22.53 -6.27
N GLU A 274 -17.23 -22.72 -7.58
CA GLU A 274 -16.86 -21.66 -8.51
C GLU A 274 -17.85 -20.46 -8.52
N ASP A 275 -19.05 -20.58 -7.92
CA ASP A 275 -20.08 -19.54 -7.91
C ASP A 275 -19.99 -18.61 -6.69
N ILE A 276 -19.29 -18.98 -5.60
CA ILE A 276 -19.08 -18.08 -4.44
C ILE A 276 -17.86 -17.20 -4.71
N SER A 277 -18.08 -15.90 -4.76
CA SER A 277 -17.03 -14.93 -5.05
C SER A 277 -16.21 -14.58 -3.80
N ARG A 278 -14.92 -14.25 -3.98
CA ARG A 278 -14.06 -13.67 -2.92
C ARG A 278 -14.70 -12.48 -2.18
N TYR A 279 -15.58 -11.75 -2.85
CA TYR A 279 -16.30 -10.60 -2.29
C TYR A 279 -17.36 -11.01 -1.25
N GLU A 280 -17.95 -12.21 -1.36
CA GLU A 280 -18.91 -12.74 -0.40
C GLU A 280 -18.22 -13.25 0.89
N ASN A 281 -16.92 -13.52 0.83
CA ASN A 281 -16.11 -13.92 1.98
C ASN A 281 -15.84 -12.76 2.94
N VAL A 282 -15.75 -11.54 2.43
CA VAL A 282 -15.43 -10.36 3.25
C VAL A 282 -16.50 -10.09 4.32
N PRO A 283 -17.81 -10.00 4.00
CA PRO A 283 -18.84 -9.86 5.02
C PRO A 283 -18.84 -10.98 6.08
N PHE A 284 -18.55 -12.22 5.66
CA PHE A 284 -18.43 -13.36 6.59
C PHE A 284 -17.27 -13.17 7.57
N VAL A 285 -16.08 -12.81 7.07
CA VAL A 285 -14.91 -12.54 7.91
C VAL A 285 -15.16 -11.35 8.84
N ARG A 286 -15.77 -10.26 8.35
CA ARG A 286 -16.14 -9.13 9.21
C ARG A 286 -17.07 -9.54 10.35
N LYS A 287 -18.10 -10.35 10.05
CA LYS A 287 -19.02 -10.91 11.05
C LYS A 287 -18.30 -11.81 12.05
N LEU A 288 -17.37 -12.65 11.59
CA LEU A 288 -16.54 -13.51 12.42
C LEU A 288 -15.77 -12.67 13.44
N TYR A 289 -14.94 -11.73 13.00
CA TYR A 289 -14.11 -10.90 13.89
C TYR A 289 -14.96 -10.08 14.88
N ARG A 290 -16.09 -9.51 14.42
CA ARG A 290 -17.02 -8.77 15.29
C ARG A 290 -17.67 -9.65 16.34
N SER A 291 -17.96 -10.92 16.05
CA SER A 291 -18.46 -11.88 17.04
C SER A 291 -17.44 -12.15 18.17
N PHE A 292 -16.16 -11.96 17.87
CA PHE A 292 -15.06 -11.98 18.84
C PHE A 292 -14.78 -10.63 19.51
N GLY A 293 -15.62 -9.62 19.28
CA GLY A 293 -15.55 -8.33 19.97
C GLY A 293 -14.68 -7.27 19.28
N TRP A 294 -14.33 -7.46 18.01
CA TRP A 294 -13.60 -6.46 17.23
C TRP A 294 -14.36 -5.11 17.13
N PRO A 295 -13.69 -3.94 17.19
CA PRO A 295 -12.25 -3.77 17.50
C PRO A 295 -11.96 -3.68 19.01
N ASP A 296 -12.92 -3.27 19.83
CA ASP A 296 -12.65 -2.79 21.20
C ASP A 296 -12.39 -3.90 22.24
N ALA A 297 -13.17 -4.99 22.17
CA ALA A 297 -13.14 -6.09 23.14
C ALA A 297 -12.66 -7.39 22.48
N PHE A 298 -11.71 -7.27 21.56
CA PHE A 298 -11.28 -8.35 20.68
C PHE A 298 -10.62 -9.49 21.44
N ARG A 299 -11.26 -10.66 21.39
CA ARG A 299 -10.72 -11.92 21.92
C ARG A 299 -9.80 -12.56 20.88
N ARG A 300 -8.61 -11.99 20.72
CA ARG A 300 -7.63 -12.35 19.67
C ARG A 300 -7.39 -13.85 19.56
N GLU A 301 -6.97 -14.49 20.65
CA GLU A 301 -6.59 -15.91 20.62
C GLU A 301 -7.77 -16.83 20.24
N ASP A 302 -8.97 -16.52 20.73
CA ASP A 302 -10.18 -17.29 20.38
C ASP A 302 -10.56 -17.11 18.91
N CYS A 303 -10.46 -15.87 18.40
CA CYS A 303 -10.74 -15.55 17.00
C CYS A 303 -9.73 -16.23 16.07
N TRP A 304 -8.44 -16.19 16.41
CA TRP A 304 -7.40 -16.80 15.59
C TRP A 304 -7.47 -18.31 15.59
N ALA A 305 -7.79 -18.95 16.73
CA ALA A 305 -8.04 -20.39 16.76
C ALA A 305 -9.20 -20.79 15.82
N GLU A 306 -10.22 -19.95 15.71
CA GLU A 306 -11.33 -20.18 14.79
C GLU A 306 -10.95 -19.94 13.32
N VAL A 307 -10.14 -18.92 13.05
CA VAL A 307 -9.59 -18.66 11.72
C VAL A 307 -8.68 -19.81 11.26
N GLU A 308 -7.76 -20.28 12.10
CA GLU A 308 -6.89 -21.43 11.83
C GLU A 308 -7.72 -22.71 11.61
N ARG A 309 -8.81 -22.90 12.35
CA ARG A 309 -9.74 -24.02 12.12
C ARG A 309 -10.36 -23.96 10.73
N LEU A 310 -10.84 -22.78 10.31
CA LEU A 310 -11.41 -22.59 8.97
C LEU A 310 -10.36 -22.83 7.88
N GLN A 311 -9.15 -22.30 8.07
CA GLN A 311 -8.02 -22.50 7.16
C GLN A 311 -7.63 -23.97 7.03
N GLY A 312 -7.58 -24.72 8.14
CA GLY A 312 -7.29 -26.15 8.11
C GLY A 312 -8.32 -26.97 7.31
N VAL A 313 -9.58 -26.53 7.28
CA VAL A 313 -10.60 -27.14 6.41
C VAL A 313 -10.39 -26.73 4.95
N MET A 314 -10.05 -25.46 4.70
CA MET A 314 -9.78 -24.93 3.36
C MET A 314 -8.55 -25.60 2.70
N GLU A 315 -7.52 -25.93 3.47
CA GLU A 315 -6.30 -26.60 2.97
C GLU A 315 -6.55 -27.97 2.34
N GLU A 316 -7.65 -28.63 2.71
CA GLU A 316 -8.09 -29.91 2.13
C GLU A 316 -8.86 -29.72 0.79
N MET A 317 -9.14 -28.48 0.40
CA MET A 317 -9.91 -28.09 -0.78
C MET A 317 -9.00 -27.57 -1.93
N GLU A 318 -9.60 -27.26 -3.09
CA GLU A 318 -8.86 -26.67 -4.22
C GLU A 318 -8.47 -25.21 -3.90
N GLU A 319 -7.17 -24.90 -4.05
CA GLU A 319 -6.54 -23.62 -3.64
C GLU A 319 -7.09 -22.41 -4.42
N ASP A 320 -7.39 -22.60 -5.71
CA ASP A 320 -7.90 -21.56 -6.62
C ASP A 320 -9.28 -21.02 -6.20
N ILE A 321 -10.07 -21.78 -5.43
CA ILE A 321 -11.39 -21.36 -4.92
C ILE A 321 -11.23 -20.27 -3.84
N TRP A 322 -10.12 -20.31 -3.12
CA TRP A 322 -9.89 -19.51 -1.92
C TRP A 322 -8.82 -18.43 -2.10
N GLU A 323 -8.19 -18.38 -3.28
CA GLU A 323 -7.26 -17.33 -3.64
C GLU A 323 -7.97 -15.96 -3.60
N GLY A 324 -7.42 -15.04 -2.80
CA GLY A 324 -8.08 -13.76 -2.52
C GLY A 324 -9.21 -13.85 -1.48
N SER A 325 -9.35 -14.92 -0.70
CA SER A 325 -10.13 -14.83 0.54
C SER A 325 -9.33 -14.05 1.60
N PRO A 326 -9.96 -13.24 2.48
CA PRO A 326 -9.25 -12.60 3.59
C PRO A 326 -8.69 -13.58 4.62
N LEU A 327 -9.07 -14.87 4.55
CA LEU A 327 -8.51 -15.93 5.38
C LEU A 327 -7.48 -16.79 4.64
N CYS A 328 -7.14 -16.47 3.39
CA CYS A 328 -6.16 -17.23 2.62
C CYS A 328 -4.78 -17.19 3.31
N THR A 329 -4.17 -18.36 3.48
CA THR A 329 -2.82 -18.51 4.05
C THR A 329 -1.78 -18.62 2.94
N ARG A 330 -0.59 -18.06 3.17
CA ARG A 330 0.57 -18.37 2.33
C ARG A 330 1.10 -19.76 2.71
N ARG A 331 1.09 -20.71 1.76
CA ARG A 331 1.90 -21.94 1.88
C ARG A 331 3.38 -21.53 1.81
N MET A 332 4.11 -21.71 2.91
CA MET A 332 5.57 -21.51 2.97
C MET A 332 6.33 -22.70 2.37
#